data_AF-A0A7W0RCZ4-F1
#
_entry.id   AF-A0A7W0RCZ4-F1
#
_cell.length_a   1.000
_cell.length_b   1.000
_cell.length_c   1.000
_cell.angle_alpha   90.00
_cell.angle_beta   90.00
_cell.angle_gamma   90.00
#
_symmetry.space_group_name_H-M   'P 1'
#
loop_
_entity.id
_entity.type
_entity.pdbx_description
1 polymer ?
#
loop_
_entity_poly.entity_id
_entity_poly.type
_entity_poly.pdbx_seq_one_letter_code
_entity_poly.pdbx_strand_id
1 'polypeptide(L)' 'GLGLAIVRAVAESHGGSVELGESEQGGALFTVRLPGAAVEAAAEPYAARS' A
#
# COMPACT_ATOMS: atom_id res chain seq x y z
N GLY A 1 15.78 -11.22 5.25
CA GLY A 1 14.55 -10.55 4.78
C GLY A 1 13.66 -10.29 5.98
N LEU A 2 13.61 -9.05 6.46
CA LEU A 2 12.80 -8.66 7.61
C LEU A 2 11.75 -7.60 7.22
N GLY A 3 12.05 -6.79 6.19
CA GLY A 3 11.19 -5.69 5.74
C GLY A 3 9.75 -6.13 5.47
N LEU A 4 9.53 -7.19 4.69
CA LEU A 4 8.16 -7.64 4.39
C LEU A 4 7.43 -8.15 5.63
N ALA A 5 8.14 -8.82 6.56
CA ALA A 5 7.53 -9.27 7.80
C ALA A 5 7.10 -8.09 8.68
N ILE A 6 7.90 -7.03 8.74
CA ILE A 6 7.55 -5.77 9.43
C ILE A 6 6.35 -5.10 8.74
N VAL A 7 6.39 -4.93 7.41
CA VAL A 7 5.31 -4.30 6.65
C VAL A 7 4.00 -5.06 6.84
N ARG A 8 4.04 -6.40 6.81
CA ARG A 8 2.88 -7.24 7.08
C ARG A 8 2.33 -7.02 8.49
N ALA A 9 3.18 -7.07 9.52
CA ALA A 9 2.77 -6.86 10.90
C ALA A 9 2.14 -5.49 11.12
N VAL A 10 2.72 -4.44 10.49
CA VAL A 10 2.18 -3.08 10.54
C VAL A 10 0.84 -3.00 9.81
N ALA A 11 0.70 -3.54 8.60
CA ALA A 11 -0.57 -3.49 7.88
C ALA A 11 -1.68 -4.24 8.64
N GLU A 12 -1.38 -5.44 9.15
CA GLU A 12 -2.33 -6.23 9.95
C GLU A 12 -2.72 -5.50 11.24
N SER A 13 -1.80 -4.80 11.92
CA SER A 13 -2.12 -4.02 13.13
C SER A 13 -3.06 -2.85 12.86
N HIS A 14 -3.12 -2.37 11.61
CA HIS A 14 -4.03 -1.31 11.17
C HIS A 14 -5.33 -1.86 10.56
N GLY A 15 -5.58 -3.17 10.67
CA GLY A 15 -6.76 -3.83 10.09
C GLY A 15 -6.69 -3.96 8.57
N GLY A 16 -5.49 -3.87 8.00
CA GLY A 16 -5.24 -4.00 6.56
C GLY A 16 -4.61 -5.33 6.16
N SER A 17 -4.11 -5.39 4.93
CA SER A 17 -3.46 -6.55 4.34
C SER A 17 -2.32 -6.17 3.40
N VAL A 18 -1.47 -7.15 3.09
CA VAL A 18 -0.35 -7.02 2.14
C VAL A 18 -0.37 -8.21 1.19
N GLU A 19 -0.25 -7.93 -0.11
CA GLU A 19 -0.14 -8.92 -1.18
C GLU A 19 1.16 -8.68 -1.95
N LEU A 20 1.77 -9.78 -2.42
CA LEU A 20 2.94 -9.76 -3.28
C LEU A 20 2.55 -10.34 -4.64
N GLY A 21 2.87 -9.61 -5.70
CA GLY A 21 2.67 -10.04 -7.07
C GLY A 21 3.84 -9.64 -7.96
N GLU A 22 3.66 -9.87 -9.26
CA GLU A 22 4.59 -9.42 -10.29
C GLU A 22 4.16 -8.06 -10.81
N SER A 23 5.12 -7.16 -11.06
CA SER A 23 4.86 -5.90 -11.73
C SER A 23 4.89 -6.08 -13.25
N GLU A 24 4.05 -5.35 -13.98
CA GLU A 24 4.05 -5.33 -15.46
C GLU A 24 5.42 -4.90 -16.04
N GLN A 25 6.20 -4.16 -15.27
CA GLN A 25 7.55 -3.70 -15.63
C GLN A 25 8.65 -4.69 -15.21
N GLY A 26 8.27 -5.86 -14.69
CA GLY A 26 9.16 -6.85 -14.09
C GLY A 26 9.47 -6.55 -12.62
N GLY A 27 9.97 -7.56 -11.90
CA GLY A 27 10.24 -7.48 -10.47
C GLY A 27 8.98 -7.63 -9.62
N ALA A 28 9.06 -7.18 -8.36
CA ALA A 28 8.04 -7.40 -7.34
C ALA A 28 7.10 -6.19 -7.20
N LEU A 29 5.79 -6.45 -7.20
CA LEU A 29 4.75 -5.51 -6.83
C LEU A 29 4.23 -5.85 -5.43
N PHE A 30 4.31 -4.91 -4.51
CA PHE A 30 3.72 -5.03 -3.18
C PHE A 30 2.46 -4.17 -3.12
N THR A 31 1.32 -4.79 -2.84
CA THR A 31 0.04 -4.09 -2.69
C THR A 31 -0.36 -4.10 -1.24
N VAL A 32 -0.54 -2.92 -0.64
CA VAL A 32 -1.01 -2.75 0.74
C VAL A 32 -2.41 -2.18 0.71
N ARG A 33 -3.34 -2.82 1.41
CA ARG A 33 -4.72 -2.33 1.57
C ARG A 33 -4.92 -1.97 3.03
N LEU A 34 -5.38 -0.75 3.29
CA LEU A 34 -5.70 -0.26 4.63
C LEU A 34 -7.15 0.22 4.68
N PRO A 35 -7.85 0.11 5.82
CA PRO A 35 -9.13 0.76 6.01
C PRO A 35 -9.00 2.27 5.78
N GLY A 36 -9.85 2.81 4.90
CA GLY A 36 -9.86 4.25 4.62
C GLY A 36 -10.39 5.04 5.81
N ALA A 37 -9.70 6.13 6.17
CA ALA A 37 -10.34 7.18 6.94
C ALA A 37 -11.36 7.89 6.04
N ALA A 38 -12.45 8.43 6.61
CA ALA A 38 -13.32 9.33 5.86
C ALA A 38 -12.46 10.51 5.37
N VAL A 39 -12.15 10.50 4.08
CA VAL A 39 -11.46 11.61 3.43
C VAL A 39 -12.54 12.68 3.28
N GLU A 40 -12.53 13.67 4.16
CA GLU A 40 -13.21 14.93 3.85
C GLU A 40 -12.60 15.41 2.53
N ALA A 41 -13.43 15.54 1.50
CA ALA A 41 -12.99 15.68 0.12
C ALA A 41 -12.08 16.90 -0.06
N ALA A 42 -10.77 16.68 0.05
CA ALA A 42 -9.75 17.68 -0.17
C ALA A 42 -8.93 17.30 -1.41
N ALA A 43 -9.11 18.13 -2.44
CA ALA A 43 -8.27 18.44 -3.60
C ALA A 43 -7.29 17.38 -4.14
N GLU A 44 -7.57 16.97 -5.39
CA GLU A 44 -6.71 16.35 -6.41
C GLU A 44 -5.72 15.25 -5.95
N PRO A 45 -6.03 13.96 -6.20
CA PRO A 45 -5.11 12.87 -5.89
C PRO A 45 -3.90 12.91 -6.82
N TYR A 46 -2.71 13.24 -6.29
CA TYR A 46 -1.36 12.95 -6.81
C TYR A 46 -1.26 12.79 -8.34
N ALA A 47 -1.81 13.72 -9.11
CA ALA A 47 -1.83 13.64 -10.58
C ALA A 47 -0.68 14.42 -11.24
N ALA A 48 0.23 14.98 -10.46
CA ALA A 48 1.27 15.86 -11.00
C ALA A 48 2.59 15.69 -10.26
N ARG A 49 3.32 14.61 -10.54
CA ARG A 49 4.79 14.57 -10.36
C ARG A 49 5.39 13.81 -11.54
N SER A 50 5.41 14.49 -12.70
CA SER A 50 6.18 14.16 -13.89
C SER A 50 7.63 14.59 -13.74
#